data_AF-A0A0A9X9B1-F1
#
_entry.id   AF-A0A0A9X9B1-F1
#
_cell.length_a   1.000
_cell.length_b   1.000
_cell.length_c   1.000
_cell.angle_alpha   90.00
_cell.angle_beta   90.00
_cell.angle_gamma   90.00
#
_symmetry.space_group_name_H-M   'P 1'
#
loop_
_entity.id
_entity.type
_entity.pdbx_description
1 polymer ?
#
loop_
_entity_poly.entity_id
_entity_poly.type
_entity_poly.pdbx_seq_one_letter_code
_entity_poly.pdbx_strand_id
1 'polypeptide(L)'
;MFTVGTTDSKYLRLIAATREALHAAVAVCKPDAPFSTIGDAIQTVADRYGCVSVKEFVGHGIGHHMHMPPQIHHYRTFTCILLRALTPCGVQHCYALCAQVTHTLVP
;
A
#
# COMPACT_ATOMS: atom_id res chain seq x y z
N MET A 1 0.92 13.44 -1.37
CA MET A 1 -0.24 14.31 -1.07
C MET A 1 0.27 15.72 -0.83
N PHE A 2 -0.54 16.74 -1.12
CA PHE A 2 -0.19 18.15 -0.93
C PHE A 2 -1.35 18.90 -0.26
N THR A 3 -1.04 19.97 0.46
CA THR A 3 -2.03 20.91 1.00
C THR A 3 -2.17 22.11 0.07
N VAL A 4 -3.35 22.71 0.01
CA VAL A 4 -3.58 23.97 -0.70
C VAL A 4 -3.95 25.02 0.35
N GLY A 5 -3.09 26.02 0.53
CA GLY A 5 -3.22 27.01 1.61
C GLY A 5 -2.95 26.42 3.00
N THR A 6 -3.51 27.08 4.03
CA THR A 6 -3.40 26.65 5.43
C THR A 6 -4.28 25.45 5.70
N THR A 7 -3.82 24.51 6.53
CA THR A 7 -4.50 23.24 6.80
C THR A 7 -4.40 22.86 8.27
N ASP A 8 -5.47 22.28 8.82
CA ASP A 8 -5.51 21.82 10.21
C ASP A 8 -4.49 20.69 10.49
N SER A 9 -4.02 20.64 11.74
CA SER A 9 -3.07 19.62 12.22
C SER A 9 -3.53 18.18 11.96
N LYS A 10 -4.85 17.91 12.03
CA LYS A 10 -5.41 16.57 11.76
C LYS A 10 -5.17 16.08 10.33
N TYR A 11 -5.18 16.98 9.34
CA TYR A 11 -4.95 16.62 7.94
C TYR A 11 -3.45 16.52 7.64
N LEU A 12 -2.62 17.37 8.27
CA LEU A 12 -1.16 17.21 8.21
C LEU A 12 -0.73 15.86 8.78
N ARG A 13 -1.35 15.44 9.89
CA ARG A 13 -1.14 14.11 10.48
C ARG A 13 -1.59 12.99 9.55
N LEU A 14 -2.71 13.14 8.83
CA LEU A 14 -3.14 12.17 7.83
C LEU A 14 -2.14 12.04 6.68
N ILE A 15 -1.68 13.17 6.14
CA ILE A 15 -0.67 13.20 5.06
C ILE A 15 0.62 12.51 5.52
N ALA A 16 1.06 12.78 6.76
CA ALA A 16 2.22 12.13 7.34
C ALA A 16 2.03 10.61 7.45
N ALA A 17 0.88 10.16 7.99
CA ALA A 17 0.52 8.75 8.10
C ALA A 17 0.55 8.05 6.73
N THR A 18 -0.09 8.63 5.72
CA THR A 18 -0.14 8.03 4.37
C THR A 18 1.24 7.94 3.73
N ARG A 19 2.07 8.98 3.88
CA ARG A 19 3.43 8.99 3.34
C ARG A 19 4.32 7.95 4.02
N GLU A 20 4.27 7.88 5.34
CA GLU A 20 5.02 6.89 6.10
C GLU A 20 4.58 5.47 5.79
N ALA A 21 3.27 5.23 5.66
CA ALA A 21 2.72 3.92 5.28
C ALA A 21 3.20 3.47 3.90
N LEU A 22 3.21 4.39 2.91
CA LEU A 22 3.74 4.10 1.59
C LEU A 22 5.24 3.76 1.63
N HIS A 23 6.03 4.50 2.41
CA HIS A 23 7.46 4.20 2.54
C HIS A 23 7.70 2.85 3.23
N ALA A 24 6.91 2.52 4.26
CA ALA A 24 6.98 1.23 4.94
C ALA A 24 6.61 0.07 4.01
N ALA A 25 5.57 0.23 3.18
CA ALA A 25 5.17 -0.72 2.16
C ALA A 25 6.29 -1.01 1.16
N VAL A 26 6.95 0.04 0.64
CA VAL A 26 8.06 -0.11 -0.30
C VAL A 26 9.27 -0.78 0.37
N ALA A 27 9.56 -0.46 1.63
CA ALA A 27 10.70 -1.00 2.36
C ALA A 27 10.64 -2.53 2.58
N VAL A 28 9.44 -3.11 2.64
CA VAL A 28 9.26 -4.57 2.76
C VAL A 28 9.25 -5.30 1.42
N CYS A 29 9.21 -4.57 0.30
CA CYS A 29 9.23 -5.15 -1.03
C CYS A 29 10.62 -5.69 -1.37
N LYS A 30 10.74 -7.02 -1.41
CA LYS A 30 11.95 -7.73 -1.81
C LYS A 30 11.57 -9.06 -2.46
N PRO A 31 12.46 -9.66 -3.28
CA PRO A 31 12.23 -10.98 -3.85
C PRO A 31 11.81 -11.99 -2.78
N ASP A 32 10.80 -12.78 -3.15
CA ASP A 32 10.21 -13.87 -2.39
C ASP A 32 9.53 -13.48 -1.06
N ALA A 33 9.41 -12.19 -0.73
CA ALA A 33 8.60 -11.75 0.40
C ALA A 33 7.09 -11.89 0.10
N PRO A 34 6.23 -12.36 1.02
CA PRO A 34 4.78 -12.40 0.80
C PRO A 34 4.17 -11.01 0.50
N PHE A 35 3.22 -10.91 -0.43
CA PHE A 35 2.47 -9.66 -0.67
C PHE A 35 1.71 -9.19 0.58
N SER A 36 1.33 -10.11 1.47
CA SER A 36 0.70 -9.80 2.76
C SER A 36 1.58 -8.92 3.66
N THR A 37 2.91 -8.93 3.49
CA THR A 37 3.82 -8.06 4.26
C THR A 37 3.60 -6.58 3.94
N ILE A 38 3.15 -6.24 2.73
CA ILE A 38 2.84 -4.85 2.33
C ILE A 38 1.63 -4.34 3.12
N GLY A 39 0.55 -5.13 3.15
CA GLY A 39 -0.66 -4.79 3.89
C GLY A 39 -0.40 -4.70 5.39
N ASP A 40 0.46 -5.56 5.94
CA ASP A 40 0.88 -5.50 7.35
C ASP A 40 1.70 -4.25 7.67
N ALA A 41 2.64 -3.87 6.81
CA ALA A 41 3.44 -2.67 6.97
C ALA A 41 2.56 -1.39 6.95
N ILE A 42 1.62 -1.30 6.00
CA ILE A 42 0.69 -0.17 5.90
C ILE A 42 -0.21 -0.11 7.14
N GLN A 43 -0.84 -1.23 7.52
CA GLN A 43 -1.75 -1.26 8.66
C GLN A 43 -1.01 -0.91 9.96
N THR A 44 0.23 -1.37 10.14
CA THR A 44 1.03 -1.04 11.33
C THR A 44 1.28 0.46 11.44
N VAL A 45 1.56 1.14 10.33
CA VAL A 45 1.66 2.61 10.34
C VAL A 45 0.30 3.25 10.61
N ALA A 46 -0.77 2.81 9.94
CA ALA A 46 -2.11 3.34 10.14
C ALA A 46 -2.53 3.29 11.62
N ASP A 47 -2.34 2.13 12.25
CA ASP A 47 -2.66 1.90 13.67
C ASP A 47 -1.91 2.88 14.59
N ARG A 48 -0.61 3.12 14.36
CA ARG A 48 0.19 4.10 15.14
C ARG A 48 -0.35 5.51 15.05
N TYR A 49 -0.90 5.89 13.91
CA TYR A 49 -1.48 7.20 13.70
C TYR A 49 -2.95 7.29 14.11
N GLY A 50 -3.59 6.19 14.50
CA GLY A 50 -5.02 6.12 14.76
C GLY A 50 -5.88 6.24 13.50
N CYS A 51 -5.30 5.89 12.34
CA CYS A 51 -5.98 5.84 11.06
C CYS A 51 -6.36 4.39 10.71
N VAL A 52 -7.23 4.22 9.72
CA VAL A 52 -7.65 2.92 9.20
C VAL A 52 -7.34 2.83 7.71
N SER A 53 -6.96 1.65 7.24
CA SER A 53 -6.78 1.37 5.81
C SER A 53 -8.12 1.24 5.10
N VAL A 54 -8.22 1.83 3.91
CA VAL A 54 -9.38 1.68 3.01
C VAL A 54 -9.36 0.28 2.40
N LYS A 55 -10.49 -0.43 2.40
CA LYS A 55 -10.54 -1.85 1.99
C LYS A 55 -11.01 -2.04 0.56
N GLU A 56 -11.74 -1.07 0.04
CA GLU A 56 -12.39 -1.05 -1.26
C GLU A 56 -11.37 -0.88 -2.41
N PHE A 57 -10.19 -0.35 -2.09
CA PHE A 57 -9.12 -0.11 -3.06
C PHE A 57 -7.86 -0.90 -2.70
N VAL A 58 -7.21 -1.41 -3.74
CA VAL A 58 -6.03 -2.26 -3.66
C VAL A 58 -4.98 -1.78 -4.67
N GLY A 59 -3.72 -2.09 -4.41
CA GLY A 59 -2.67 -2.04 -5.41
C GLY A 59 -2.82 -3.16 -6.43
N HIS A 60 -2.06 -3.07 -7.52
CA HIS A 60 -2.14 -4.04 -8.63
C HIS A 60 -0.80 -4.18 -9.37
N GLY A 61 -0.65 -5.23 -10.16
CA GLY A 61 0.40 -5.31 -11.17
C GLY A 61 0.19 -4.29 -12.30
N ILE A 62 1.27 -3.79 -12.89
CA ILE A 62 1.27 -2.85 -14.02
C ILE A 62 2.30 -3.27 -15.07
N GLY A 63 1.97 -3.10 -16.35
CA GLY A 63 2.80 -3.50 -17.48
C GLY A 63 2.09 -3.18 -18.79
N HIS A 64 1.81 -4.20 -19.62
CA HIS A 64 1.04 -4.01 -20.85
C HIS A 64 -0.39 -3.50 -20.62
N HIS A 65 -0.96 -3.80 -19.45
CA HIS A 65 -2.24 -3.25 -19.02
C HIS A 65 -2.07 -2.45 -17.73
N MET A 66 -2.98 -1.48 -17.54
CA MET A 66 -2.99 -0.60 -16.38
C MET A 66 -3.23 -1.37 -15.07
N HIS A 67 -4.20 -2.28 -15.06
CA HIS A 67 -4.52 -3.14 -13.93
C HIS A 67 -4.31 -4.60 -14.31
N MET A 68 -3.34 -5.25 -13.70
CA MET A 68 -3.07 -6.68 -13.85
C MET A 68 -2.97 -7.33 -12.46
N PRO A 69 -3.14 -8.66 -12.36
CA PRO A 69 -2.81 -9.38 -11.14
C PRO A 69 -1.35 -9.15 -10.70
N PRO A 70 -1.03 -9.31 -9.41
CA PRO A 70 -1.94 -9.64 -8.31
C PRO A 70 -2.63 -8.39 -7.73
N GLN A 71 -3.72 -8.58 -6.98
CA GLN A 71 -4.25 -7.54 -6.10
C GLN A 71 -3.39 -7.46 -4.83
N ILE A 72 -3.06 -6.24 -4.42
CA ILE A 72 -2.21 -5.97 -3.25
C ILE A 72 -3.03 -5.21 -2.21
N HIS A 73 -3.42 -5.89 -1.14
CA HIS A 73 -4.24 -5.28 -0.09
C HIS A 73 -3.42 -4.34 0.81
N HIS A 74 -4.01 -3.21 1.21
CA HIS A 74 -3.39 -2.20 2.09
C HIS A 74 -3.68 -2.43 3.58
N TYR A 75 -4.21 -3.60 3.93
CA TYR A 75 -4.53 -4.00 5.29
C TYR A 75 -4.01 -5.42 5.52
N ARG A 76 -3.94 -5.83 6.80
CA ARG A 76 -3.48 -7.18 7.15
C ARG A 76 -4.38 -8.24 6.52
N THR A 77 -3.78 -9.08 5.70
CA THR A 77 -4.41 -10.26 5.10
C THR A 77 -3.50 -11.48 5.26
N PHE A 78 -4.09 -12.67 5.22
CA PHE A 78 -3.34 -13.92 5.18
C PHE A 78 -3.27 -14.43 3.75
N THR A 79 -2.29 -13.92 3.00
CA THR A 79 -2.03 -14.34 1.61
C THR A 79 -0.60 -14.88 1.50
N CYS A 80 -0.46 -16.08 0.92
CA CYS A 80 0.81 -16.77 0.71
C CYS A 80 1.42 -16.49 -0.69
N ILE A 81 0.81 -15.61 -1.47
CA ILE A 81 1.38 -15.18 -2.76
C ILE A 81 2.63 -14.36 -2.44
N LEU A 82 3.76 -14.80 -2.98
CA LEU A 82 5.05 -14.15 -2.80
C LEU A 82 5.24 -13.08 -3.88
N LEU A 83 5.95 -11.99 -3.54
CA LEU A 83 6.73 -11.16 -4.45
C LEU A 83 7.81 -12.03 -5.09
N ARG A 84 7.42 -13.08 -5.79
CA ARG A 84 8.29 -13.65 -6.79
C ARG A 84 8.60 -12.51 -7.75
N ALA A 85 9.85 -12.40 -8.15
CA ALA A 85 10.12 -11.96 -9.51
C ALA A 85 9.40 -12.96 -10.43
N LEU A 86 8.11 -12.74 -10.68
CA LEU A 86 7.39 -13.37 -11.78
C LEU A 86 8.24 -12.94 -13.00
N THR A 87 9.04 -13.75 -13.67
CA THR A 87 8.86 -15.14 -14.11
C THR A 87 10.21 -15.79 -14.51
N PRO A 88 10.22 -17.07 -14.91
CA PRO A 88 11.27 -17.72 -15.70
C PRO A 88 11.52 -17.13 -17.11
N CYS A 89 10.94 -15.97 -17.43
CA CYS A 89 10.91 -15.42 -18.79
C CYS A 89 10.94 -13.90 -18.79
N GLY A 90 12.03 -13.29 -18.31
CA GLY A 90 12.56 -11.99 -18.77
C GLY A 90 11.70 -10.73 -18.69
N VAL A 91 10.43 -10.79 -18.28
CA VAL A 91 9.54 -9.61 -18.16
C VAL A 91 9.55 -9.15 -16.70
N GLN A 92 10.17 -8.01 -16.46
CA GLN A 92 10.20 -7.35 -15.17
C GLN A 92 8.77 -6.91 -14.81
N HIS A 93 8.13 -7.59 -13.85
CA HIS A 93 6.79 -7.20 -13.40
C HIS A 93 6.90 -5.95 -12.51
N CYS A 94 6.26 -4.87 -12.93
CA CYS A 94 6.11 -3.66 -12.14
C CYS A 94 4.83 -3.75 -11.31
N TYR A 95 4.83 -3.17 -10.10
CA TYR A 95 3.66 -3.10 -9.24
C TYR A 95 3.32 -1.64 -8.93
N ALA A 96 2.05 -1.29 -9.01
CA ALA A 96 1.55 -0.01 -8.54
C ALA A 96 1.29 -0.12 -7.03
N LEU A 97 2.25 0.37 -6.24
CA LEU A 97 2.11 0.47 -4.80
C LEU A 97 1.51 1.83 -4.42
N CYS A 98 0.45 1.79 -3.63
CA CYS A 98 -0.08 2.97 -2.95
C CYS A 98 -0.42 2.61 -1.49
N ALA A 99 -0.69 3.63 -0.68
CA ALA A 99 -1.22 3.46 0.67
C ALA A 99 -2.43 4.38 0.80
N GLN A 100 -3.56 3.82 1.19
CA GLN A 100 -4.82 4.55 1.36
C GLN A 100 -5.27 4.39 2.80
N VAL A 101 -5.03 5.43 3.59
CA VAL A 101 -5.43 5.50 5.00
C VAL A 101 -6.37 6.70 5.21
N THR A 102 -7.25 6.57 6.20
CA THR A 102 -8.30 7.56 6.51
C THR A 102 -8.52 7.62 8.03
N HIS A 103 -9.06 8.75 8.54
CA HIS A 103 -9.42 8.90 9.96
C HIS A 103 -10.73 8.19 10.33
N THR A 104 -11.58 7.92 9.35
CA THR A 104 -12.89 7.28 9.53
C THR A 104 -13.03 6.14 8.56
N LEU A 105 -13.71 5.06 8.97
CA LEU A 105 -14.16 4.04 8.02
C LEU A 105 -14.97 4.74 6.92
N VAL A 106 -14.57 4.54 5.67
CA VAL A 106 -15.42 4.90 4.53
C VAL A 106 -16.56 3.88 4.55
N PRO A 107 -17.83 4.32 4.60
CA PRO A 107 -18.98 3.41 4.61
C PRO A 107 -19.15 2.66 3.28
#